data_AF-A0A699YR80-F1
#
_entry.id   AF-A0A699YR80-F1
#
_cell.length_a   1.000
_cell.length_b   1.000
_cell.length_c   1.000
_cell.angle_alpha   90.00
_cell.angle_beta   90.00
_cell.angle_gamma   90.00
#
_symmetry.space_group_name_H-M   'P 1'
#
loop_
_entity.id
_entity.type
_entity.pdbx_description
1 polymer ?
#
loop_
_entity_poly.entity_id
_entity_poly.type
_entity_poly.pdbx_seq_one_letter_code
_entity_poly.pdbx_strand_id
1 'polypeptide(L)'
;MLASLLQAGQQAVERQRLRSKLETGLVAGVYVQIGSDLARLQSGLAFLRAAAIELRLRLTPAVPQSDPLPIAGSAAVAAQGLSHSGPGKGELQLLGSVLLPSRKLLAQMRFRPWSGVLLSEEYLGSVEAAEAITREVVRTYAAHGVTPLIESSVRSASELQPVLDLLSLYKSAAAEPAGGGA
;
A
#
# COMPACT_ATOMS: atom_id res chain seq x y z
N MET A 1 21.50 2.42 -20.51
CA MET A 1 22.15 3.34 -19.54
C MET A 1 21.45 4.69 -19.44
N LEU A 2 21.29 5.48 -20.51
CA LEU A 2 20.68 6.82 -20.47
C LEU A 2 19.25 6.89 -19.88
N ALA A 3 18.35 5.99 -20.30
CA ALA A 3 16.97 5.96 -19.77
C ALA A 3 16.90 5.64 -18.27
N SER A 4 17.76 4.73 -17.80
CA SER A 4 17.87 4.38 -16.37
C SER A 4 18.43 5.53 -15.54
N LEU A 5 19.36 6.31 -16.07
CA LEU A 5 19.92 7.49 -15.40
C LEU A 5 18.89 8.63 -15.32
N LEU A 6 18.11 8.85 -16.38
CA LEU A 6 17.00 9.82 -16.38
C LEU A 6 15.92 9.43 -15.37
N GLN A 7 15.56 8.14 -15.32
CA GLN A 7 14.59 7.64 -14.35
C GLN A 7 15.10 7.77 -12.91
N ALA A 8 16.38 7.51 -12.65
CA ALA A 8 16.99 7.73 -11.33
C ALA A 8 16.99 9.21 -10.94
N GLY A 9 17.29 10.12 -11.87
CA GLY A 9 17.20 11.56 -11.65
C GLY A 9 15.79 12.03 -11.33
N GLN A 10 14.79 11.56 -12.07
CA GLN A 10 13.37 11.84 -11.80
C GLN A 10 12.93 11.31 -10.43
N GLN A 11 13.37 10.11 -10.05
CA GLN A 11 13.09 9.55 -8.73
C GLN A 11 13.73 10.37 -7.60
N ALA A 12 14.96 10.84 -7.77
CA ALA A 12 15.62 11.69 -6.78
C ALA A 12 14.87 13.01 -6.58
N VAL A 13 14.44 13.66 -7.66
CA VAL A 13 13.62 14.88 -7.60
C VAL A 13 12.29 14.62 -6.91
N GLU A 14 11.59 13.52 -7.24
CA GLU A 14 10.31 13.20 -6.61
C GLU A 14 10.46 12.87 -5.11
N ARG A 15 11.53 12.14 -4.73
CA ARG A 15 11.87 11.90 -3.32
C ARG A 15 12.13 13.20 -2.56
N GLN A 16 12.85 14.14 -3.17
CA GLN A 16 13.08 15.45 -2.56
C GLN A 16 11.78 16.23 -2.37
N ARG A 17 10.90 16.24 -3.37
CA ARG A 17 9.58 16.89 -3.27
C ARG A 17 8.73 16.28 -2.16
N LEU A 18 8.70 14.95 -2.07
CA LEU A 18 7.97 14.26 -1.01
C LEU A 18 8.55 14.61 0.36
N ARG A 19 9.86 14.60 0.51
CA ARG A 19 10.53 14.99 1.74
C ARG A 19 10.16 16.41 2.18
N SER A 20 10.21 17.39 1.27
CA SER A 20 9.82 18.77 1.58
C SER A 20 8.35 18.89 2.01
N LYS A 21 7.46 18.02 1.52
CA LYS A 21 6.07 17.96 2.02
C LYS A 21 6.02 17.39 3.45
N LEU A 22 6.75 16.30 3.71
CA LEU A 22 6.80 15.68 5.05
C LEU A 22 7.38 16.63 6.11
N GLU A 23 8.40 17.43 5.76
CA GLU A 23 9.04 18.42 6.63
C GLU A 23 8.06 19.48 7.18
N THR A 24 6.95 19.74 6.47
CA THR A 24 5.91 20.66 6.97
C THR A 24 5.20 20.16 8.23
N GLY A 25 5.24 18.85 8.49
CA GLY A 25 4.48 18.21 9.55
C GLY A 25 2.96 18.21 9.34
N LEU A 26 2.48 18.61 8.15
CA LEU A 26 1.06 18.63 7.79
C LEU A 26 0.61 17.37 7.05
N VAL A 27 1.55 16.55 6.58
CA VAL A 27 1.25 15.33 5.83
C VAL A 27 0.85 14.23 6.79
N ALA A 28 -0.44 13.91 6.80
CA ALA A 28 -1.05 12.84 7.56
C ALA A 28 -0.75 11.43 7.00
N GLY A 29 -0.52 11.32 5.69
CA GLY A 29 -0.29 10.04 5.05
C GLY A 29 0.28 10.13 3.64
N VAL A 30 0.91 9.03 3.22
CA VAL A 30 1.46 8.84 1.87
C VAL A 30 0.74 7.68 1.21
N TYR A 31 0.23 7.93 0.00
CA TYR A 31 -0.42 6.94 -0.84
C TYR A 31 0.59 6.45 -1.88
N VAL A 32 1.00 5.19 -1.75
CA VAL A 32 1.90 4.51 -2.66
C VAL A 32 1.07 4.01 -3.84
N GLN A 33 1.40 4.53 -5.03
CA GLN A 33 0.76 4.15 -6.28
C GLN A 33 1.05 2.68 -6.63
N ILE A 34 0.14 2.07 -7.38
CA ILE A 34 0.31 0.71 -7.91
C ILE A 34 1.58 0.55 -8.75
N GLY A 35 2.12 -0.66 -8.75
CA GLY A 35 3.23 -1.08 -9.61
C GLY A 35 3.55 -2.55 -9.40
N SER A 36 4.30 -3.14 -10.33
CA SER A 36 4.69 -4.56 -10.28
C SER A 36 6.18 -4.78 -10.00
N ASP A 37 6.96 -3.70 -9.86
CA ASP A 37 8.39 -3.77 -9.56
C ASP A 37 8.60 -3.80 -8.04
N LEU A 38 8.76 -5.02 -7.52
CA LEU A 38 8.92 -5.27 -6.08
C LEU A 38 10.19 -4.63 -5.52
N ALA A 39 11.30 -4.66 -6.26
CA ALA A 39 12.56 -4.07 -5.81
C ALA A 39 12.43 -2.54 -5.67
N ARG A 40 11.78 -1.91 -6.64
CA ARG A 40 11.48 -0.46 -6.58
C ARG A 40 10.51 -0.12 -5.46
N LEU A 41 9.48 -0.96 -5.23
CA LEU A 41 8.56 -0.79 -4.12
C LEU A 41 9.31 -0.85 -2.78
N GLN A 42 10.11 -1.90 -2.55
CA GLN A 42 10.91 -2.06 -1.34
C GLN A 42 11.86 -0.88 -1.12
N SER A 43 12.56 -0.42 -2.17
CA SER A 43 13.42 0.76 -2.10
C SER A 43 12.64 2.04 -1.75
N GLY A 44 11.44 2.22 -2.28
CA GLY A 44 10.56 3.34 -1.96
C GLY A 44 10.08 3.33 -0.51
N LEU A 45 9.69 2.15 0.00
CA LEU A 45 9.26 1.99 1.39
C LEU A 45 10.43 2.14 2.38
N ALA A 46 11.63 1.68 2.02
CA ALA A 46 12.84 1.92 2.80
C ALA A 46 13.16 3.42 2.89
N PHE A 47 13.04 4.14 1.78
CA PHE A 47 13.18 5.61 1.77
C PHE A 47 12.15 6.29 2.69
N LEU A 48 10.88 5.91 2.60
CA LEU A 48 9.82 6.47 3.45
C LEU A 48 10.09 6.23 4.94
N ARG A 49 10.55 5.04 5.30
CA ARG A 49 10.93 4.71 6.68
C ARG A 49 12.11 5.55 7.16
N ALA A 50 13.16 5.68 6.35
CA ALA A 50 14.30 6.52 6.69
C ALA A 50 13.89 8.00 6.89
N ALA A 51 13.07 8.54 5.98
CA ALA A 51 12.57 9.90 6.08
C ALA A 51 11.69 10.11 7.33
N ALA A 52 10.83 9.14 7.67
CA ALA A 52 10.03 9.21 8.88
C ALA A 52 10.89 9.22 10.15
N ILE A 53 11.93 8.38 10.22
CA ILE A 53 12.88 8.36 11.35
C ILE A 53 13.58 9.71 11.50
N GLU A 54 14.13 10.23 10.40
CA GLU A 54 14.88 11.49 10.41
C GLU A 54 14.01 12.69 10.82
N LEU A 55 12.78 12.74 10.32
CA LEU A 55 11.80 13.78 10.65
C LEU A 55 11.04 13.52 11.96
N ARG A 56 11.38 12.44 12.68
CA ARG A 56 10.73 12.01 13.93
C ARG A 56 9.22 11.83 13.80
N LEU A 57 8.78 11.39 12.62
CA LEU A 57 7.39 11.02 12.36
C LEU A 57 7.15 9.59 12.85
N ARG A 58 6.09 9.39 13.62
CA ARG A 58 5.65 8.06 14.03
C ARG A 58 4.88 7.41 12.88
N LEU A 59 5.43 6.34 12.32
CA LEU A 59 4.68 5.48 11.41
C LEU A 59 3.59 4.77 12.20
N THR A 60 2.33 4.99 11.82
CA THR A 60 1.19 4.35 12.46
C THR A 60 0.83 3.10 11.67
N PRO A 61 0.70 1.93 12.33
CA PRO A 61 0.24 0.72 11.66
C PRO A 61 -1.21 0.90 11.21
N ALA A 62 -1.53 0.26 10.09
CA ALA A 62 -2.84 0.24 9.44
C ALA A 62 -4.02 -0.19 10.32
N VAL A 63 -3.78 -0.94 11.40
CA VAL A 63 -4.81 -1.66 12.13
C VAL A 63 -4.73 -1.31 13.62
N PRO A 64 -5.79 -0.74 14.24
CA PRO A 64 -5.97 -0.82 15.68
C PRO A 64 -5.97 -2.30 16.09
N GLN A 65 -5.15 -2.70 17.07
CA GLN A 65 -4.90 -4.09 17.48
C GLN A 65 -6.11 -4.87 18.04
N SER A 66 -7.36 -4.52 17.71
CA SER A 66 -8.54 -5.27 18.07
C SER A 66 -9.70 -4.99 17.11
N ASP A 67 -9.90 -5.86 16.13
CA ASP A 67 -11.19 -6.01 15.46
C ASP A 67 -11.95 -7.18 16.12
N PRO A 68 -12.80 -6.97 17.13
CA PRO A 68 -14.06 -7.68 17.12
C PRO A 68 -14.95 -6.99 16.07
N LEU A 69 -15.26 -7.67 14.97
CA LEU A 69 -16.38 -7.27 14.13
C LEU A 69 -17.63 -7.22 15.02
N PRO A 70 -18.27 -6.07 15.25
CA PRO A 70 -19.50 -6.03 16.02
C PRO A 70 -20.63 -6.48 15.09
N ILE A 71 -20.90 -7.78 15.04
CA ILE A 71 -22.09 -8.27 14.36
C ILE A 71 -23.27 -8.01 15.29
N ALA A 72 -23.95 -6.88 15.03
CA ALA A 72 -25.31 -6.50 15.42
C ALA A 72 -25.76 -6.79 16.88
N GLY A 73 -25.90 -5.73 17.69
CA GLY A 73 -26.73 -5.84 18.90
C GLY A 73 -26.60 -4.82 20.02
N SER A 74 -25.86 -3.71 19.90
CA SER A 74 -25.88 -2.70 20.98
C SER A 74 -25.70 -1.28 20.48
N ALA A 75 -26.79 -0.51 20.55
CA ALA A 75 -26.80 0.93 20.41
C ALA A 75 -25.83 1.64 21.38
N ALA A 76 -25.32 0.96 22.41
CA ALA A 76 -24.35 1.51 23.35
C ALA A 76 -22.95 1.70 22.75
N VAL A 77 -22.55 0.89 21.74
CA VAL A 77 -21.23 1.03 21.10
C VAL A 77 -21.18 2.23 20.15
N ALA A 78 -22.32 2.58 19.54
CA ALA A 78 -22.43 3.72 18.63
C ALA A 78 -22.17 5.08 19.31
N ALA A 79 -22.38 5.17 20.63
CA ALA A 79 -22.25 6.42 21.38
C ALA A 79 -20.83 6.71 21.90
N GLN A 80 -19.88 5.76 21.85
CA GLN A 80 -18.61 5.87 22.58
C GLN A 80 -17.32 5.74 21.76
N GLY A 81 -17.32 5.71 20.43
CA GLY A 81 -16.06 5.37 19.74
C GLY A 81 -15.82 5.85 18.31
N LEU A 82 -16.59 6.78 17.75
CA LEU A 82 -16.28 7.35 16.43
C LEU A 82 -15.62 8.73 16.52
N SER A 83 -14.65 8.89 17.41
CA SER A 83 -13.60 9.88 17.18
C SER A 83 -12.56 9.25 16.26
N HIS A 84 -12.76 9.31 14.94
CA HIS A 84 -11.62 9.27 14.03
C HIS A 84 -10.87 10.60 14.23
N SER A 85 -10.03 10.67 15.26
CA SER A 85 -8.94 11.63 15.20
C SER A 85 -8.08 11.19 14.03
N GLY A 86 -8.05 11.99 12.95
CA GLY A 86 -7.02 11.84 11.94
C GLY A 86 -5.64 11.77 12.61
N PRO A 87 -4.61 11.24 11.93
CA PRO A 87 -3.29 11.08 12.53
C PRO A 87 -2.87 12.37 13.23
N GLY A 88 -2.42 12.23 14.48
CA GLY A 88 -1.99 13.37 15.27
C GLY A 88 -0.82 14.07 14.59
N LYS A 89 -0.57 15.34 14.94
CA LYS A 89 0.62 16.05 14.44
C LYS A 89 1.88 15.21 14.74
N GLY A 90 2.64 14.86 13.71
CA GLY A 90 3.81 13.98 13.83
C GLY A 90 3.55 12.50 13.61
N GLU A 91 2.34 12.10 13.25
CA GLU A 91 2.01 10.74 12.79
C GLU A 91 1.91 10.67 11.27
N LEU A 92 2.41 9.58 10.69
CA LEU A 92 2.40 9.35 9.25
C LEU A 92 1.84 7.97 8.95
N GLN A 93 0.76 7.91 8.16
CA GLN A 93 0.21 6.67 7.64
C GLN A 93 0.79 6.34 6.27
N LEU A 94 1.10 5.07 6.02
CA LEU A 94 1.45 4.59 4.68
C LEU A 94 0.28 3.77 4.14
N LEU A 95 -0.27 4.20 3.01
CA LEU A 95 -1.34 3.49 2.30
C LEU A 95 -0.78 3.01 0.96
N GLY A 96 -1.20 1.84 0.51
CA GLY A 96 -0.73 1.25 -0.73
C GLY A 96 -1.90 0.84 -1.60
N SER A 97 -2.02 1.43 -2.78
CA SER A 97 -3.06 1.09 -3.74
C SER A 97 -2.88 -0.35 -4.21
N VAL A 98 -3.97 -1.11 -4.24
CA VAL A 98 -4.04 -2.48 -4.76
C VAL A 98 -5.22 -2.56 -5.72
N LEU A 99 -4.94 -2.99 -6.95
CA LEU A 99 -5.99 -3.36 -7.90
C LEU A 99 -6.08 -4.89 -7.97
N LEU A 100 -7.32 -5.38 -7.98
CA LEU A 100 -7.61 -6.78 -8.30
C LEU A 100 -7.35 -7.00 -9.79
N PRO A 101 -6.45 -7.93 -10.16
CA PRO A 101 -6.20 -8.25 -11.55
C PRO A 101 -7.45 -8.74 -12.27
N SER A 102 -7.60 -8.32 -13.52
CA SER A 102 -8.65 -8.80 -14.40
C SER A 102 -8.21 -8.65 -15.85
N ARG A 103 -8.77 -9.45 -16.76
CA ARG A 103 -8.50 -9.31 -18.20
C ARG A 103 -8.74 -7.88 -18.70
N LYS A 104 -9.78 -7.22 -18.17
CA LYS A 104 -10.11 -5.82 -18.50
C LYS A 104 -9.02 -4.86 -18.03
N LEU A 105 -8.58 -4.98 -16.77
CA LEU A 105 -7.50 -4.14 -16.24
C LEU A 105 -6.21 -4.31 -17.04
N LEU A 106 -5.81 -5.55 -17.31
CA LEU A 106 -4.60 -5.86 -18.07
C LEU A 106 -4.68 -5.31 -19.49
N ALA A 107 -5.81 -5.52 -20.19
CA ALA A 107 -6.02 -4.97 -21.53
C ALA A 107 -5.96 -3.43 -21.54
N GLN A 108 -6.57 -2.78 -20.55
CA GLN A 108 -6.52 -1.33 -20.40
C GLN A 108 -5.08 -0.84 -20.20
N MET A 109 -4.31 -1.46 -19.31
CA MET A 109 -2.94 -1.07 -19.02
C MET A 109 -1.98 -1.33 -20.19
N ARG A 110 -2.24 -2.36 -21.00
CA ARG A 110 -1.49 -2.61 -22.24
C ARG A 110 -1.79 -1.57 -23.32
N PHE A 111 -3.05 -1.17 -23.47
CA PHE A 111 -3.46 -0.23 -24.51
C PHE A 111 -3.19 1.23 -24.14
N ARG A 112 -3.48 1.62 -22.90
CA ARG A 112 -3.31 2.97 -22.35
C ARG A 112 -2.80 2.88 -20.91
N PRO A 113 -1.49 2.64 -20.72
CA PRO A 113 -0.89 2.63 -19.40
C PRO A 113 -1.08 3.99 -18.73
N TRP A 114 -1.29 3.99 -17.42
CA TRP A 114 -1.36 5.23 -16.65
C TRP A 114 0.01 5.87 -16.54
N SER A 115 0.04 7.20 -16.63
CA SER A 115 1.29 7.96 -16.48
C SER A 115 1.93 7.68 -15.12
N GLY A 116 3.21 7.33 -15.11
CA GLY A 116 3.98 7.04 -13.90
C GLY A 116 3.79 5.63 -13.31
N VAL A 117 2.81 4.85 -13.79
CA VAL A 117 2.61 3.46 -13.37
C VAL A 117 3.49 2.54 -14.20
N LEU A 118 4.21 1.66 -13.52
CA LEU A 118 5.05 0.64 -14.16
C LEU A 118 4.52 -0.76 -13.82
N LEU A 119 4.06 -1.45 -14.85
CA LEU A 119 3.67 -2.85 -14.81
C LEU A 119 4.55 -3.64 -15.78
N SER A 120 5.12 -4.74 -15.32
CA SER A 120 6.03 -5.60 -16.07
C SER A 120 5.26 -6.37 -17.15
N GLU A 121 5.98 -6.87 -18.14
CA GLU A 121 5.41 -7.76 -19.15
C GLU A 121 4.81 -9.02 -18.52
N GLU A 122 5.44 -9.55 -17.46
CA GLU A 122 4.93 -10.66 -16.66
C GLU A 122 3.57 -10.33 -16.04
N TYR A 123 3.46 -9.17 -15.37
CA TYR A 123 2.19 -8.70 -14.80
C TYR A 123 1.11 -8.54 -15.88
N LEU A 124 1.48 -8.06 -17.07
CA LEU A 124 0.54 -7.85 -18.19
C LEU A 124 0.33 -9.09 -19.06
N GLY A 125 0.97 -10.22 -18.72
CA GLY A 125 0.96 -11.46 -19.50
C GLY A 125 -0.28 -12.31 -19.24
N SER A 126 -0.68 -12.46 -17.97
CA SER A 126 -1.89 -13.19 -17.59
C SER A 126 -2.47 -12.69 -16.26
N VAL A 127 -3.73 -13.02 -16.00
CA VAL A 127 -4.38 -12.66 -14.73
C VAL A 127 -3.71 -13.38 -13.56
N GLU A 128 -3.31 -14.63 -13.75
CA GLU A 128 -2.66 -15.47 -12.75
C GLU A 128 -1.29 -14.90 -12.35
N ALA A 129 -0.49 -14.46 -13.33
CA ALA A 129 0.80 -13.81 -13.06
C ALA A 129 0.61 -12.46 -12.34
N ALA A 130 -0.37 -11.67 -12.77
CA ALA A 130 -0.73 -10.43 -12.09
C ALA A 130 -1.19 -10.67 -10.64
N GLU A 131 -1.96 -11.71 -10.38
CA GLU A 131 -2.41 -12.10 -9.04
C GLU A 131 -1.24 -12.53 -8.16
N ALA A 132 -0.30 -13.32 -8.69
CA ALA A 132 0.91 -13.72 -7.97
C ALA A 132 1.73 -12.49 -7.56
N ILE A 133 1.96 -11.54 -8.47
CA ILE A 133 2.70 -10.31 -8.16
C ILE A 133 1.91 -9.42 -7.18
N THR A 134 0.60 -9.27 -7.35
CA THR A 134 -0.24 -8.50 -6.41
C THR A 134 -0.16 -9.09 -5.00
N ARG A 135 -0.11 -10.42 -4.84
CA ARG A 135 0.09 -11.08 -3.53
C ARG A 135 1.44 -10.71 -2.92
N GLU A 136 2.51 -10.70 -3.70
CA GLU A 136 3.84 -10.28 -3.22
C GLU A 136 3.91 -8.79 -2.85
N VAL A 137 3.20 -7.92 -3.58
CA VAL A 137 3.02 -6.51 -3.20
C VAL A 137 2.33 -6.41 -1.84
N VAL A 138 1.24 -7.17 -1.62
CA VAL A 138 0.51 -7.19 -0.34
C VAL A 138 1.36 -7.74 0.81
N ARG A 139 2.17 -8.77 0.58
CA ARG A 139 3.15 -9.26 1.57
C ARG A 139 4.18 -8.17 1.91
N THR A 140 4.68 -7.48 0.90
CA THR A 140 5.62 -6.36 1.08
C THR A 140 4.97 -5.24 1.89
N TYR A 141 3.71 -4.91 1.60
CA TYR A 141 2.94 -3.95 2.40
C TYR A 141 2.83 -4.38 3.86
N ALA A 142 2.49 -5.65 4.13
CA ALA A 142 2.42 -6.19 5.48
C ALA A 142 3.75 -6.04 6.24
N ALA A 143 4.85 -6.49 5.64
CA ALA A 143 6.20 -6.42 6.23
C ALA A 143 6.63 -4.96 6.54
N HIS A 144 6.13 -4.01 5.76
CA HIS A 144 6.43 -2.59 5.93
C HIS A 144 5.33 -1.79 6.64
N GLY A 145 4.29 -2.42 7.19
CA GLY A 145 3.22 -1.74 7.93
C GLY A 145 2.39 -0.78 7.06
N VAL A 146 2.31 -1.04 5.76
CA VAL A 146 1.50 -0.27 4.81
C VAL A 146 0.07 -0.81 4.83
N THR A 147 -0.92 0.08 4.87
CA THR A 147 -2.34 -0.26 4.74
C THR A 147 -2.69 -0.55 3.28
N PRO A 148 -3.09 -1.77 2.89
CA PRO A 148 -3.57 -2.01 1.54
C PRO A 148 -4.92 -1.30 1.32
N LEU A 149 -5.04 -0.57 0.22
CA LEU A 149 -6.28 0.08 -0.22
C LEU A 149 -6.74 -0.59 -1.52
N ILE A 150 -7.85 -1.32 -1.46
CA ILE A 150 -8.43 -1.91 -2.68
C ILE A 150 -9.13 -0.81 -3.49
N GLU A 151 -8.62 -0.57 -4.69
CA GLU A 151 -9.17 0.45 -5.60
C GLU A 151 -10.09 -0.16 -6.68
N SER A 152 -10.10 -1.49 -6.80
CA SER A 152 -11.07 -2.17 -7.65
C SER A 152 -12.47 -2.09 -7.04
N SER A 153 -13.48 -1.77 -7.86
CA SER A 153 -14.87 -1.84 -7.43
C SER A 153 -15.25 -3.28 -7.08
N VAL A 154 -15.93 -3.46 -5.95
CA VAL A 154 -16.50 -4.74 -5.49
C VAL A 154 -18.02 -4.60 -5.44
N ARG A 155 -18.72 -5.35 -6.29
CA ARG A 155 -20.17 -5.23 -6.50
C ARG A 155 -20.91 -6.55 -6.32
N SER A 156 -20.19 -7.64 -6.15
CA SER A 156 -20.75 -8.98 -5.94
C SER A 156 -19.92 -9.78 -4.94
N ALA A 157 -20.51 -10.86 -4.42
CA ALA A 157 -19.81 -11.80 -3.55
C ALA A 157 -18.58 -12.43 -4.23
N SER A 158 -18.66 -12.70 -5.54
CA SER A 158 -17.53 -13.23 -6.32
C SER A 158 -16.39 -12.21 -6.47
N GLU A 159 -16.70 -10.90 -6.55
CA GLU A 159 -15.69 -9.84 -6.55
C GLU A 159 -15.12 -9.58 -5.14
N LEU A 160 -15.87 -9.93 -4.08
CA LEU A 160 -15.44 -9.78 -2.68
C LEU A 160 -14.44 -10.86 -2.26
N GLN A 161 -14.59 -12.09 -2.75
CA GLN A 161 -13.73 -13.21 -2.32
C GLN A 161 -12.23 -12.93 -2.50
N PRO A 162 -11.74 -12.44 -3.65
CA PRO A 162 -10.32 -12.08 -3.80
C PRO A 162 -9.84 -11.00 -2.82
N VAL A 163 -10.71 -10.06 -2.44
CA VAL A 163 -10.39 -9.05 -1.43
C VAL A 163 -10.20 -9.69 -0.06
N LEU A 164 -11.09 -10.60 0.33
CA LEU A 164 -10.98 -11.33 1.60
C LEU A 164 -9.73 -12.21 1.64
N ASP A 165 -9.37 -12.83 0.52
CA ASP A 165 -8.14 -13.62 0.40
C ASP A 165 -6.90 -12.75 0.58
N LEU A 166 -6.85 -11.57 -0.05
CA LEU A 166 -5.75 -10.61 0.12
C LEU A 166 -5.68 -10.04 1.54
N LEU A 167 -6.82 -9.75 2.16
CA LEU A 167 -6.87 -9.29 3.55
C LEU A 167 -6.36 -10.37 4.51
N SER A 168 -6.76 -11.63 4.29
CA SER A 168 -6.30 -12.77 5.10
C SER A 168 -4.79 -12.96 4.93
N LEU A 169 -4.29 -12.89 3.70
CA LEU A 169 -2.86 -12.91 3.39
C LEU A 169 -2.10 -11.80 4.10
N TYR A 170 -2.60 -10.56 4.04
CA TYR A 170 -2.00 -9.41 4.71
C TYR A 170 -1.90 -9.63 6.22
N LYS A 171 -2.99 -10.07 6.86
CA LYS A 171 -3.03 -10.34 8.31
C LYS A 171 -2.01 -11.40 8.71
N SER A 172 -1.94 -12.50 7.96
CA SER A 172 -0.95 -13.57 8.21
C SER A 172 0.48 -13.06 8.05
N ALA A 173 0.78 -12.33 6.96
CA ALA A 173 2.12 -11.81 6.71
C ALA A 173 2.55 -10.71 7.70
N ALA A 174 1.61 -9.97 8.28
CA ALA A 174 1.89 -8.97 9.31
C ALA A 174 2.10 -9.59 10.70
N ALA A 175 1.57 -10.79 10.94
CA ALA A 175 1.71 -11.53 12.20
C ALA A 175 3.03 -12.32 12.28
N GLU A 176 3.64 -12.64 11.14
CA GLU A 176 4.98 -13.22 11.09
C GLU A 176 5.97 -12.25 11.76
N PRO A 177 6.69 -12.66 12.82
CA PRO A 177 7.73 -11.81 13.39
C PRO A 177 8.74 -11.51 12.28
N ALA A 178 9.13 -10.25 12.13
CA ALA A 178 10.23 -9.88 11.26
C ALA A 178 11.43 -10.77 11.62
N GLY A 179 11.68 -11.79 10.80
CA GLY A 179 12.60 -12.88 11.13
C GLY A 179 13.92 -12.31 11.58
N GLY A 180 14.35 -12.73 12.78
CA GLY A 180 15.65 -12.45 13.33
C GLY A 180 16.73 -12.90 12.35
N GLY A 181 17.42 -11.93 11.76
CA GLY A 181 18.77 -12.11 11.24
C GLY A 181 19.73 -11.98 12.40
N ALA A 182 20.25 -13.11 12.86
CA ALA A 182 21.48 -13.20 13.63
C ALA A 182 22.69 -12.90 12.73
#